data_AF-A0A822C096-F1
#
_entry.id   AF-A0A822C096-F1
#
_cell.length_a   1.000
_cell.length_b   1.000
_cell.length_c   1.000
_cell.angle_alpha   90.00
_cell.angle_beta   90.00
_cell.angle_gamma   90.00
#
_symmetry.space_group_name_H-M   'P 1'
#
loop_
_entity.id
_entity.type
_entity.pdbx_description
1 polymer ?
#
loop_
_entity_poly.entity_id
_entity_poly.type
_entity_poly.pdbx_seq_one_letter_code
_entity_poly.pdbx_strand_id
1 'polypeptide(L)'
;MTDRLPLPSRTLAIAVLNSSIQSKYSPKATFLDMFKGFFVEDWQISSDFEGYYNGCAPLICTYIYSQRMEILYVISVIVSVLGGLVVILRLLVPYTVLLLFRIIECRRNQHFDQQDPDINGTAGIF
;
A
#
# COMPACT_ATOMS: atom_id res chain seq x y z
N MET A 1 4.14 -15.91 -35.11
CA MET A 1 5.43 -16.62 -35.13
C MET A 1 5.72 -17.01 -33.70
N THR A 2 5.26 -18.18 -33.28
CA THR A 2 5.36 -18.70 -31.91
C THR A 2 6.49 -19.71 -31.89
N ASP A 3 7.69 -19.29 -31.52
CA ASP A 3 8.79 -20.19 -31.23
C ASP A 3 8.45 -20.94 -29.94
N ARG A 4 7.94 -22.16 -30.10
CA ARG A 4 7.96 -23.15 -29.03
C ARG A 4 9.42 -23.55 -28.85
N LEU A 5 10.09 -22.98 -27.86
CA LEU A 5 11.36 -23.50 -27.38
C LEU A 5 11.17 -24.99 -27.05
N PRO A 6 11.95 -25.91 -27.65
CA PRO A 6 11.87 -27.31 -27.29
C PRO A 6 12.28 -27.44 -25.81
N LEU A 7 11.41 -28.04 -24.99
CA LEU A 7 11.80 -28.41 -23.64
C LEU A 7 13.08 -29.25 -23.74
N PRO A 8 14.11 -28.98 -22.93
CA PRO A 8 15.27 -29.87 -22.89
C PRO A 8 14.77 -31.26 -22.49
N SER A 9 14.97 -32.24 -23.36
CA SER A 9 14.68 -33.65 -23.14
C SER A 9 15.64 -34.25 -22.10
N ARG A 10 15.60 -33.75 -20.87
CA ARG A 10 16.16 -34.44 -19.73
C ARG A 10 15.05 -35.30 -19.15
N THR A 11 15.02 -36.57 -19.56
CA THR A 11 14.38 -37.61 -18.76
C THR A 11 15.05 -37.62 -17.40
N LEU A 12 14.44 -36.96 -16.42
CA LEU A 12 14.81 -37.13 -15.03
C LEU A 12 14.50 -38.58 -14.68
N ALA A 13 15.53 -39.42 -14.61
CA ALA A 13 15.43 -40.71 -13.96
C ALA A 13 15.02 -40.43 -12.52
N ILE A 14 13.71 -40.50 -12.25
CA ILE A 14 13.15 -40.30 -10.93
C ILE A 14 13.57 -41.49 -10.08
N ALA A 15 14.63 -41.30 -9.30
CA ALA A 15 15.00 -42.26 -8.27
C ALA A 15 13.86 -42.30 -7.25
N VAL A 16 13.32 -43.50 -7.01
CA VAL A 16 12.37 -43.72 -5.91
C VAL A 16 13.05 -43.30 -4.62
N LEU A 17 12.36 -42.49 -3.82
CA LEU A 17 12.87 -41.99 -2.56
C LEU A 17 13.24 -43.19 -1.67
N ASN A 18 14.53 -43.30 -1.29
CA ASN A 18 15.01 -44.39 -0.48
C ASN A 18 14.52 -44.22 0.96
N SER A 19 13.58 -45.07 1.38
CA SER A 19 12.97 -45.04 2.72
C SER A 19 13.93 -45.35 3.87
N SER A 20 15.15 -45.79 3.57
CA SER A 20 16.20 -46.02 4.57
C SER A 20 16.99 -44.76 4.90
N ILE A 21 16.80 -43.66 4.15
CA ILE A 21 17.42 -42.36 4.44
C ILE A 21 16.64 -41.71 5.58
N GLN A 22 17.36 -41.28 6.62
CA GLN A 22 16.78 -40.61 7.77
C GLN A 22 16.34 -39.20 7.38
N SER A 23 15.02 -38.94 7.34
CA SER A 23 14.48 -37.58 7.19
C SER A 23 14.41 -36.90 8.56
N LYS A 24 14.63 -35.59 8.56
CA LYS A 24 14.55 -34.76 9.77
C LYS A 24 13.11 -34.58 10.23
N TYR A 25 12.14 -34.55 9.30
CA TYR A 25 10.73 -34.43 9.64
C TYR A 25 10.01 -35.78 9.49
N SER A 26 9.25 -36.14 10.51
CA SER A 26 8.38 -37.31 10.42
C SER A 26 7.25 -37.06 9.41
N PRO A 27 6.77 -38.09 8.69
CA PRO A 27 5.55 -38.00 7.86
C PRO A 27 4.29 -37.58 8.65
N LYS A 28 4.35 -37.63 9.99
CA LYS A 28 3.28 -37.19 10.90
C LYS A 28 3.53 -35.80 11.50
N ALA A 29 4.62 -35.12 11.14
CA ALA A 29 4.93 -33.79 11.64
C ALA A 29 3.90 -32.76 11.16
N THR A 30 3.61 -31.76 11.98
CA THR A 30 2.68 -30.71 11.59
C THR A 30 3.37 -29.68 10.69
N PHE A 31 2.58 -28.95 9.92
CA PHE A 31 3.08 -27.82 9.13
C PHE A 31 3.88 -26.83 10.00
N LEU A 32 3.41 -26.57 11.22
CA LEU A 32 4.08 -25.64 12.13
C LEU A 32 5.48 -26.12 12.52
N ASP A 33 5.64 -27.43 12.72
CA ASP A 33 6.93 -28.02 13.09
C ASP A 33 7.93 -27.96 11.93
N MET A 34 7.46 -28.15 10.70
CA MET A 34 8.29 -27.99 9.49
C MET A 34 8.62 -26.51 9.23
N PHE A 35 7.64 -25.62 9.42
CA PHE A 35 7.79 -24.19 9.19
C PHE A 35 8.82 -23.56 10.14
N LYS A 36 8.85 -23.98 11.42
CA LYS A 36 9.87 -23.53 12.38
C LYS A 36 11.30 -23.81 11.91
N GLY A 37 11.49 -24.90 11.16
CA GLY A 37 12.78 -25.25 10.56
C GLY A 37 12.92 -24.83 9.10
N PHE A 38 12.04 -23.93 8.61
CA PHE A 38 11.98 -23.47 7.21
C PHE A 38 12.00 -24.61 6.18
N PHE A 39 11.44 -25.78 6.53
CA PHE A 39 11.45 -26.98 5.70
C PHE A 39 12.86 -27.49 5.34
N VAL A 40 13.89 -27.04 6.05
CA VAL A 40 15.26 -27.50 5.80
C VAL A 40 15.42 -28.90 6.39
N GLU A 41 15.66 -29.90 5.52
CA GLU A 41 15.97 -31.28 5.87
C GLU A 41 17.42 -31.40 6.37
N ASP A 42 18.40 -31.07 5.51
CA ASP A 42 19.83 -31.15 5.81
C ASP A 42 20.60 -29.96 5.24
N TRP A 43 21.64 -29.54 5.97
CA TRP A 43 22.60 -28.55 5.50
C TRP A 43 23.81 -29.25 4.88
N GLN A 44 23.83 -29.37 3.55
CA GLN A 44 25.00 -29.83 2.82
C GLN A 44 25.97 -28.66 2.64
N ILE A 45 27.06 -28.64 3.42
CA ILE A 45 28.05 -27.54 3.42
C ILE A 45 28.93 -27.55 2.15
N SER A 46 28.94 -28.66 1.41
CA SER A 46 29.71 -28.84 0.17
C SER A 46 28.96 -28.38 -1.10
N SER A 47 27.88 -27.61 -0.98
CA SER A 47 27.17 -27.09 -2.15
C SER A 47 27.99 -26.01 -2.85
N ASP A 48 28.23 -26.19 -4.15
CA ASP A 48 28.86 -25.18 -5.00
C ASP A 48 27.88 -24.02 -5.27
N PHE A 49 27.88 -23.06 -4.35
CA PHE A 49 27.06 -21.85 -4.49
C PHE A 49 27.53 -21.01 -5.69
N GLU A 50 28.82 -21.01 -6.01
CA GLU A 50 29.38 -20.19 -7.08
C GLU A 50 28.88 -20.65 -8.45
N GLY A 51 28.92 -21.95 -8.73
CA GLY A 51 28.35 -22.52 -9.95
C GLY A 51 26.83 -22.32 -10.06
N TYR A 52 26.11 -22.42 -8.94
CA TYR A 52 24.66 -22.17 -8.91
C TYR A 52 24.32 -20.70 -9.22
N TYR A 53 24.99 -19.75 -8.57
CA TYR A 53 24.77 -18.32 -8.82
C TYR A 53 25.17 -17.93 -10.24
N ASN A 54 26.27 -18.48 -10.77
CA ASN A 54 26.72 -18.20 -12.13
C ASN A 54 25.73 -18.74 -13.19
N GLY A 55 25.18 -19.94 -12.98
CA GLY A 55 24.14 -20.49 -13.85
C GLY A 55 22.80 -19.75 -13.78
N CYS A 56 22.50 -19.14 -12.63
CA CYS A 56 21.25 -18.40 -12.38
C CYS A 56 21.41 -16.86 -12.45
N ALA A 57 22.50 -16.35 -13.00
CA ALA A 57 22.71 -14.92 -13.23
C ALA A 57 22.28 -14.55 -14.67
N PRO A 58 20.99 -14.23 -14.92
CA PRO A 58 20.57 -13.80 -16.23
C PRO A 58 21.29 -12.49 -16.60
N LEU A 59 21.85 -12.41 -17.81
CA LEU A 59 22.45 -11.16 -18.30
C LEU A 59 21.44 -10.02 -18.44
N ILE A 60 20.14 -10.36 -18.55
CA ILE A 60 19.07 -9.41 -18.77
C ILE A 60 17.91 -9.78 -17.84
N CYS A 61 17.60 -8.88 -16.91
CA CYS A 61 16.41 -8.99 -16.08
C CYS A 61 15.21 -8.42 -16.84
N THR A 62 14.20 -9.25 -17.11
CA THR A 62 12.91 -8.79 -17.63
C THR A 62 11.89 -8.81 -16.50
N TYR A 63 11.40 -7.63 -16.13
CA TYR A 63 10.23 -7.53 -15.27
C TYR A 63 8.99 -7.47 -16.16
N ILE A 64 7.98 -8.28 -15.83
CA ILE A 64 6.68 -8.23 -16.49
C ILE A 64 5.80 -7.35 -15.59
N TYR A 65 5.40 -6.17 -16.06
CA TYR A 65 4.34 -5.41 -15.40
C TYR A 65 3.02 -6.15 -15.62
N SER A 66 2.71 -7.11 -14.75
CA SER A 66 1.35 -7.62 -14.61
C SER A 66 0.51 -6.56 -13.88
N GLN A 67 0.07 -5.53 -14.62
CA GLN A 67 -1.07 -4.74 -14.18
C GLN A 67 -2.28 -5.67 -14.17
N ARG A 68 -2.51 -6.34 -13.04
CA ARG A 68 -3.80 -6.94 -12.75
C ARG A 68 -4.74 -5.78 -12.54
N MET A 69 -5.33 -5.31 -13.64
CA MET A 69 -6.41 -4.34 -13.64
C MET A 69 -7.62 -5.03 -13.02
N GLU A 70 -7.62 -5.15 -11.69
CA GLU A 70 -8.73 -5.69 -10.94
C GLU A 70 -9.94 -4.81 -11.26
N ILE A 71 -10.86 -5.32 -12.07
CA ILE A 71 -12.02 -4.55 -12.58
C ILE A 71 -12.81 -3.95 -11.40
N LEU A 72 -12.86 -4.68 -10.28
CA LEU A 72 -13.43 -4.23 -9.02
C LEU A 72 -12.74 -2.98 -8.45
N TYR A 73 -11.42 -2.89 -8.54
CA TYR A 73 -10.67 -1.71 -8.11
C TYR A 73 -11.08 -0.47 -8.92
N VAL A 74 -11.12 -0.58 -10.24
CA VAL A 74 -11.52 0.54 -11.12
C VAL A 74 -12.96 1.00 -10.83
N ILE A 75 -13.88 0.05 -10.67
CA ILE A 75 -15.29 0.36 -10.33
C ILE A 75 -15.38 1.06 -8.97
N SER A 76 -14.67 0.54 -7.95
CA SER A 76 -14.70 1.12 -6.61
C SER A 76 -14.18 2.56 -6.59
N VAL A 77 -13.16 2.87 -7.39
CA VAL A 77 -12.61 4.23 -7.53
C VAL A 77 -13.65 5.16 -8.16
N ILE A 78 -14.32 4.74 -9.24
CA ILE A 78 -15.36 5.56 -9.88
C ILE A 78 -16.50 5.84 -8.91
N VAL A 79 -17.00 4.81 -8.22
CA VAL A 79 -18.07 4.94 -7.22
C VAL A 79 -17.63 5.83 -6.07
N SER A 80 -16.40 5.68 -5.58
CA SER A 80 -15.86 6.49 -4.48
C SER A 80 -15.69 7.96 -4.87
N VAL A 81 -15.26 8.25 -6.11
CA VAL A 81 -15.09 9.63 -6.57
C VAL A 81 -16.46 10.30 -6.74
N LEU A 82 -17.40 9.64 -7.42
CA LEU A 82 -18.73 10.18 -7.65
C LEU A 82 -19.53 10.29 -6.34
N GLY A 83 -19.51 9.25 -5.52
CA GLY A 83 -20.23 9.22 -4.25
C GLY A 83 -19.58 10.09 -3.19
N GLY A 84 -18.27 9.95 -3.00
CA GLY A 84 -17.52 10.67 -1.98
C GLY A 84 -17.52 12.17 -2.20
N LEU A 85 -17.36 12.63 -3.45
CA LEU A 85 -17.35 14.07 -3.75
C LEU A 85 -18.69 14.73 -3.41
N VAL A 86 -19.81 14.07 -3.75
CA VAL A 86 -21.15 14.61 -3.46
C VAL A 86 -21.44 14.62 -1.97
N VAL A 87 -21.06 13.56 -1.25
CA VAL A 87 -21.27 13.46 0.21
C VAL A 87 -20.44 14.51 0.95
N ILE A 88 -19.15 14.63 0.62
CA ILE A 88 -18.26 15.63 1.24
C ILE A 88 -18.79 17.03 0.96
N LEU A 89 -19.18 17.34 -0.28
CA LEU A 89 -19.70 18.66 -0.62
C LEU A 89 -20.99 18.99 0.16
N ARG A 90 -21.93 18.04 0.25
CA ARG A 90 -23.17 18.22 1.02
C ARG A 90 -22.92 18.43 2.51
N LEU A 91 -21.88 17.83 3.08
CA LEU A 91 -21.50 18.03 4.48
C LEU A 91 -20.75 19.35 4.68
N LEU A 92 -19.92 19.72 3.72
CA LEU A 92 -19.05 20.89 3.79
C LEU A 92 -19.85 22.18 3.60
N VAL A 93 -20.90 22.21 2.77
CA VAL A 93 -21.76 23.38 2.53
C VAL A 93 -22.40 23.96 3.81
N PRO A 94 -23.17 23.21 4.64
CA PRO A 94 -23.77 23.80 5.84
C PRO A 94 -22.70 24.24 6.86
N TYR A 95 -21.59 23.50 6.95
CA TYR A 95 -20.49 23.84 7.85
C TYR A 95 -19.77 25.13 7.43
N THR A 96 -19.47 25.29 6.14
CA THR A 96 -18.84 26.52 5.62
C THR A 96 -19.77 27.70 5.73
N VAL A 97 -21.06 27.54 5.42
CA VAL A 97 -22.04 28.62 5.57
C VAL A 97 -22.14 29.06 7.04
N LEU A 98 -22.24 28.14 7.99
CA LEU A 98 -22.26 28.46 9.42
C LEU A 98 -20.98 29.19 9.87
N LEU A 99 -19.81 28.70 9.46
CA LEU A 99 -18.53 29.35 9.76
C LEU A 99 -18.45 30.76 9.17
N LEU A 100 -18.88 30.94 7.92
CA LEU A 100 -18.90 32.24 7.26
C LEU A 100 -19.81 33.22 8.00
N PHE A 101 -21.03 32.80 8.38
CA PHE A 101 -21.93 33.63 9.18
C PHE A 101 -21.32 34.04 10.52
N ARG A 102 -20.68 33.10 11.24
CA ARG A 102 -20.01 33.40 12.52
C ARG A 102 -18.86 34.40 12.35
N ILE A 103 -18.07 34.28 11.29
CA ILE A 103 -16.95 35.19 11.00
C ILE A 103 -17.47 36.59 10.67
N ILE A 104 -18.52 36.70 9.85
CA ILE A 104 -19.14 37.98 9.49
C ILE A 104 -19.71 38.68 10.73
N GLU A 105 -20.43 37.94 11.58
CA GLU A 105 -21.03 38.48 12.80
C GLU A 105 -19.97 38.96 13.80
N CYS A 106 -18.88 38.22 13.96
CA CYS A 106 -17.75 38.62 14.80
C CYS A 106 -17.08 39.91 14.26
N ARG A 107 -16.83 39.98 12.94
CA ARG A 107 -16.25 41.18 12.31
C ARG A 107 -17.16 42.41 12.40
N ARG A 108 -18.48 42.23 12.33
CA ARG A 108 -19.45 43.32 12.43
C ARG A 108 -19.44 43.97 13.82
N ASN A 109 -19.32 43.17 14.87
CA ASN A 109 -19.31 43.69 16.25
C ASN A 109 -18.00 44.42 16.56
N GLN A 110 -16.86 43.97 16.04
CA GLN A 110 -15.57 44.67 16.20
C GLN A 110 -15.53 46.04 15.50
N HIS A 111 -16.28 46.24 14.42
CA HIS A 111 -16.32 47.52 13.72
C HIS A 111 -17.17 48.58 14.45
N PHE A 112 -17.98 48.18 15.44
CA PHE A 112 -18.79 49.07 16.28
C PHE A 112 -18.02 49.57 17.51
N ASP A 113 -16.96 48.87 17.96
CA ASP A 113 -16.06 49.26 19.06
C ASP A 113 -15.00 50.32 18.65
N GLN A 114 -14.90 50.66 17.36
CA GLN A 114 -13.93 51.66 16.86
C GLN A 114 -14.56 53.05 16.63
N GLN A 115 -15.72 53.35 17.23
CA GLN A 115 -16.34 54.69 17.20
C GLN A 115 -16.58 55.20 18.63
N ASP A 116 -15.77 56.18 19.04
CA ASP A 116 -15.72 56.98 20.29
C ASP A 116 -14.85 56.41 21.43
N PRO A 117 -13.74 57.11 21.79
CA PRO A 117 -13.87 58.24 22.71
C PRO A 117 -13.10 59.50 22.27
N ASP A 118 -13.78 60.65 22.25
CA ASP A 118 -13.35 61.90 22.91
C ASP A 118 -14.21 63.10 22.42
N ILE A 119 -15.49 63.11 22.80
CA ILE A 119 -16.21 64.38 22.98
C ILE A 119 -16.08 64.86 24.43
N ASN A 120 -14.93 65.46 24.78
CA ASN A 120 -14.87 66.49 25.84
C ASN A 120 -13.50 67.16 25.89
N GLY A 121 -13.39 68.34 25.26
CA GLY A 121 -12.24 69.22 25.48
C GLY A 121 -12.16 70.38 24.50
N THR A 122 -13.07 71.36 24.64
CA THR A 122 -12.88 72.82 24.45
C THR A 122 -14.17 73.52 23.99
N ALA A 123 -15.11 73.67 24.93
CA ALA A 123 -15.99 74.82 24.99
C ALA A 123 -15.53 75.68 26.18
N GLY A 124 -15.12 76.92 25.91
CA GLY A 124 -14.46 77.84 26.87
C GLY A 124 -12.95 77.82 26.65
N ILE A 125 -12.24 78.93 26.47
CA ILE A 125 -12.34 80.27 27.05
C ILE A 125 -11.68 81.26 26.07
N PHE A 126 -12.10 82.53 26.18
CA PHE A 126 -11.47 83.78 25.73
C PHE A 126 -9.95 83.76 25.53
#